data_AF-A0A815U8W4-F1
#
_entry.id   AF-A0A815U8W4-F1
#
_cell.length_a   1.000
_cell.length_b   1.000
_cell.length_c   1.000
_cell.angle_alpha   90.00
_cell.angle_beta   90.00
_cell.angle_gamma   90.00
#
_symmetry.space_group_name_H-M   'P 1'
#
loop_
_entity.id
_entity.type
_entity.pdbx_description
1 polymer ?
#
loop_
_entity_poly.entity_id
_entity_poly.type
_entity_poly.pdbx_seq_one_letter_code
_entity_poly.pdbx_strand_id
1 'polypeptide(L)'
;MVVLSSQSTLVLRRIIRSKRRTIEDRWWWCMTVRNTLCKRTIIAYCMFFFTVLLIWKYHEKSIKIEEEEDTLKQLISSTRVTTTIHHKTTIIQENEKQTILTTPVELNRFDYWLKNNSRTFGINLTAILAPKRPGKYLVYVCHENCGGWGDRLRGIMSLFMLSLMLDRNFRIEITHPCNLTHILRPNLYNWTQSIDGLVVVDPITHRRRFNLTRKMLITTANARKEVLTNVSQILYNNRSIDSIWSEDVLYWATNKDYFYQLSNNIFYRKKFKSYGIMTKYNIKLEILFSLFYEILFRPVNKIQQHILQYKLKHKNNHIICAQIRTGKNPTIPHDKVLPGRQNISEMIFSFIDSNNSNINSQIFLTTDNEQVYHEARQRYGSRLLYVPGEITHLDRSLNIGQKVCREQDKLLTDFHLLGELCDISIISNSGFGFWGNLRRYKPFEQLFVFCAGRIYKIESMWHLYKMREQNHYGELC
;
A
#
# COMPACT_ATOMS: atom_id res chain seq x y z
N MET A 1 -5.87 60.15 -87.00
CA MET A 1 -5.04 58.99 -87.38
C MET A 1 -4.02 58.70 -86.29
N VAL A 2 -4.39 57.88 -85.31
CA VAL A 2 -3.58 56.85 -84.63
C VAL A 2 -4.61 55.83 -84.20
N VAL A 3 -4.67 54.70 -84.91
CA VAL A 3 -5.62 53.62 -84.65
C VAL A 3 -5.07 52.80 -83.49
N LEU A 4 -5.60 53.04 -82.28
CA LEU A 4 -5.36 52.16 -81.13
C LEU A 4 -6.21 50.90 -81.31
N SER A 5 -5.55 49.75 -81.37
CA SER A 5 -6.17 48.46 -81.67
C SER A 5 -7.10 48.00 -80.55
N SER A 6 -8.19 47.34 -80.94
CA SER A 6 -9.25 46.79 -80.07
C SER A 6 -8.80 45.70 -79.09
N GLN A 7 -7.52 45.29 -79.13
CA GLN A 7 -6.99 44.26 -78.23
C GLN A 7 -6.60 44.82 -76.86
N SER A 8 -6.17 46.09 -76.77
CA SER A 8 -5.67 46.68 -75.52
C SER A 8 -6.77 46.92 -74.48
N THR A 9 -7.99 47.24 -74.93
CA THR A 9 -9.16 47.45 -74.06
C THR A 9 -9.73 46.14 -73.49
N LEU A 10 -9.54 45.01 -74.18
CA LEU A 10 -10.01 43.70 -73.73
C LEU A 10 -9.11 43.12 -72.62
N VAL A 11 -7.80 43.37 -72.70
CA VAL A 11 -6.82 42.95 -71.69
C VAL A 11 -7.02 43.73 -70.38
N LEU A 12 -7.24 45.05 -70.46
CA LEU A 12 -7.47 45.87 -69.27
C LEU A 12 -8.79 45.47 -68.54
N ARG A 13 -9.85 45.15 -69.29
CA ARG A 13 -11.13 44.67 -68.71
C ARG A 13 -11.00 43.27 -68.07
N ARG A 14 -10.15 42.38 -68.60
CA ARG A 14 -9.84 41.08 -67.96
C ARG A 14 -9.02 41.23 -66.68
N ILE A 15 -8.03 42.13 -66.66
CA ILE A 15 -7.21 42.39 -65.47
C ILE A 15 -8.04 43.02 -64.34
N ILE A 16 -8.94 43.96 -64.66
CA ILE A 16 -9.82 44.59 -63.67
C ILE A 16 -10.85 43.59 -63.13
N ARG A 17 -11.42 42.70 -63.95
CA ARG A 17 -12.32 41.62 -63.48
C ARG A 17 -11.60 40.57 -62.61
N SER A 18 -10.35 40.24 -62.93
CA SER A 18 -9.51 39.33 -62.13
C SER A 18 -9.16 39.91 -60.75
N LYS A 19 -8.83 41.20 -60.68
CA LYS A 19 -8.57 41.89 -59.41
C LYS A 19 -9.83 42.11 -58.56
N ARG A 20 -11.02 42.22 -59.15
CA ARG A 20 -12.28 42.39 -58.38
C ARG A 20 -12.71 41.10 -57.68
N ARG A 21 -12.60 39.94 -58.34
CA ARG A 21 -12.90 38.64 -57.72
C ARG A 21 -11.98 38.31 -56.54
N THR A 22 -10.70 38.61 -56.65
CA THR A 22 -9.72 38.34 -55.58
C THR A 22 -9.91 39.21 -54.33
N ILE A 23 -10.55 40.37 -54.45
CA ILE A 23 -10.88 41.23 -53.30
C ILE A 23 -12.18 40.77 -52.63
N GLU A 24 -13.20 40.38 -53.39
CA GLU A 24 -14.47 39.86 -52.84
C GLU A 24 -14.26 38.52 -52.12
N ASP A 25 -13.43 37.62 -52.68
CA ASP A 25 -13.10 36.34 -52.04
C ASP A 25 -12.33 36.52 -50.72
N ARG A 26 -11.44 37.53 -50.63
CA ARG A 26 -10.73 37.85 -49.38
C ARG A 26 -11.66 38.42 -48.32
N TRP A 27 -12.67 39.21 -48.70
CA TRP A 27 -13.66 39.74 -47.76
C TRP A 27 -14.58 38.64 -47.21
N TRP A 28 -15.02 37.71 -48.06
CA TRP A 28 -15.85 36.58 -47.65
C TRP A 28 -15.10 35.63 -46.72
N TRP A 29 -13.82 35.37 -47.00
CA TRP A 29 -12.97 34.55 -46.14
C TRP A 29 -12.72 35.20 -44.77
N CYS A 30 -12.45 36.51 -44.73
CA CYS A 30 -12.30 37.26 -43.48
C CYS A 30 -13.57 37.24 -42.62
N MET A 31 -14.77 37.41 -43.21
CA MET A 31 -16.01 37.35 -42.42
C MET A 31 -16.31 35.94 -41.88
N THR A 32 -16.02 34.89 -42.66
CA THR A 32 -16.29 33.50 -42.26
C THR A 32 -15.34 33.04 -41.15
N VAL A 33 -14.06 33.41 -41.22
CA VAL A 33 -13.05 33.10 -40.18
C VAL A 33 -13.36 33.86 -38.89
N ARG A 34 -13.80 35.12 -38.97
CA ARG A 34 -14.13 35.92 -37.77
C ARG A 34 -15.36 35.37 -37.04
N ASN A 35 -16.35 34.87 -37.78
CA ASN A 35 -17.58 34.31 -37.20
C ASN A 35 -17.35 32.92 -36.56
N THR A 36 -16.47 32.10 -37.14
CA THR A 36 -16.08 30.80 -36.57
C THR A 36 -15.18 30.95 -35.33
N LEU A 37 -14.26 31.92 -35.33
CA LEU A 37 -13.42 32.21 -34.16
C LEU A 37 -14.28 32.73 -32.99
N CYS A 38 -15.21 33.63 -33.25
CA CYS A 38 -16.12 34.17 -32.23
C CYS A 38 -16.98 33.07 -31.59
N LYS A 39 -17.56 32.17 -32.41
CA LYS A 39 -18.34 31.02 -31.90
C LYS A 39 -17.50 30.07 -31.04
N ARG A 40 -16.27 29.77 -31.44
CA ARG A 40 -15.36 28.90 -30.66
C ARG A 40 -14.98 29.54 -29.33
N THR A 41 -14.71 30.84 -29.32
CA THR A 41 -14.40 31.59 -28.09
C THR A 41 -15.59 31.60 -27.14
N ILE A 42 -16.82 31.85 -27.64
CA ILE A 42 -18.04 31.80 -26.81
C ILE A 42 -18.25 30.41 -26.21
N ILE A 43 -18.11 29.34 -27.01
CA ILE A 43 -18.23 27.95 -26.51
C ILE A 43 -17.19 27.65 -25.43
N ALA A 44 -15.94 28.11 -25.60
CA ALA A 44 -14.89 27.94 -24.60
C ALA A 44 -15.21 28.67 -23.29
N TYR A 45 -15.72 29.89 -23.35
CA TYR A 45 -16.17 30.62 -22.15
C TYR A 45 -17.37 29.95 -21.48
N CYS A 46 -18.35 29.46 -22.25
CA CYS A 46 -19.48 28.71 -21.69
C CYS A 46 -19.03 27.42 -20.98
N MET A 47 -18.10 26.67 -21.58
CA MET A 47 -17.52 25.46 -20.98
C MET A 47 -16.74 25.79 -19.70
N PHE A 48 -15.97 26.88 -19.70
CA PHE A 48 -15.25 27.36 -18.54
C PHE A 48 -16.21 27.75 -17.40
N PHE A 49 -17.23 28.56 -17.69
CA PHE A 49 -18.24 28.97 -16.69
C PHE A 49 -19.02 27.78 -16.13
N PHE A 50 -19.40 26.82 -16.98
CA PHE A 50 -20.07 25.60 -16.53
C PHE A 50 -19.17 24.77 -15.60
N THR A 51 -17.88 24.67 -15.91
CA THR A 51 -16.90 23.98 -15.07
C THR A 51 -16.73 24.69 -13.72
N VAL A 52 -16.62 26.03 -13.71
CA VAL A 52 -16.54 26.82 -12.47
C VAL A 52 -17.81 26.67 -11.63
N LEU A 53 -19.00 26.67 -12.24
CA LEU A 53 -20.27 26.43 -11.54
C LEU A 53 -20.37 25.03 -10.93
N LEU A 54 -19.89 24.00 -11.62
CA LEU A 54 -19.83 22.64 -11.08
C LEU A 54 -18.85 22.55 -9.90
N ILE A 55 -17.68 23.18 -10.00
CA ILE A 55 -16.70 23.25 -8.91
C ILE A 55 -17.29 23.99 -7.70
N TRP A 56 -17.96 25.13 -7.92
CA TRP A 56 -18.61 25.87 -6.85
C TRP A 56 -19.72 25.04 -6.19
N LYS A 57 -20.67 24.48 -6.96
CA LYS A 57 -21.71 23.61 -6.37
C LYS A 57 -21.15 22.43 -5.60
N TYR A 58 -20.03 21.86 -6.06
CA TYR A 58 -19.33 20.81 -5.36
C TYR A 58 -18.74 21.30 -4.02
N HIS A 59 -18.13 22.50 -4.01
CA HIS A 59 -17.56 23.13 -2.82
C HIS A 59 -18.63 23.55 -1.80
N GLU A 60 -19.75 24.11 -2.24
CA GLU A 60 -20.87 24.45 -1.35
C GLU A 60 -21.43 23.19 -0.66
N LYS A 61 -21.50 22.08 -1.40
CA LYS A 61 -21.91 20.78 -0.86
C LYS A 61 -20.88 20.24 0.13
N SER A 62 -19.58 20.46 -0.05
CA SER A 62 -18.56 20.00 0.91
C SER A 62 -18.63 20.77 2.23
N ILE A 63 -18.84 22.09 2.19
CA ILE A 63 -18.97 22.91 3.41
C ILE A 63 -20.13 22.43 4.29
N LYS A 64 -21.32 22.24 3.72
CA LYS A 64 -22.51 21.79 4.49
C LYS A 64 -22.30 20.42 5.16
N ILE A 65 -21.44 19.57 4.59
CA ILE A 65 -21.13 18.25 5.16
C ILE A 65 -20.15 18.36 6.32
N GLU A 66 -19.20 19.29 6.25
CA GLU A 66 -18.23 19.53 7.32
C GLU A 66 -18.95 20.07 8.57
N GLU A 67 -19.93 20.96 8.37
CA GLU A 67 -20.81 21.46 9.44
C GLU A 67 -21.66 20.34 10.08
N GLU A 68 -22.25 19.43 9.28
CA GLU A 68 -22.99 18.26 9.80
C GLU A 68 -22.08 17.29 10.59
N GLU A 69 -20.84 17.08 10.13
CA GLU A 69 -19.89 16.18 10.78
C GLU A 69 -19.41 16.73 12.13
N ASP A 70 -19.17 18.04 12.21
CA ASP A 70 -18.76 18.68 13.46
C ASP A 70 -19.90 18.75 14.48
N THR A 71 -21.14 18.94 14.02
CA THR A 71 -22.34 18.83 14.87
C THR A 71 -22.48 17.41 15.44
N LEU A 72 -22.22 16.37 14.63
CA LEU A 72 -22.28 14.98 15.08
C LEU A 72 -21.15 14.65 16.08
N LYS A 73 -19.95 15.19 15.89
CA LYS A 73 -18.82 15.03 16.84
C LYS A 73 -19.14 15.66 18.19
N GLN A 74 -19.79 16.82 18.23
CA GLN A 74 -20.24 17.44 19.48
C GLN A 74 -21.34 16.63 20.18
N LEU A 75 -22.27 16.03 19.43
CA LEU A 75 -23.33 15.20 20.02
C LEU A 75 -22.79 13.90 20.65
N ILE A 76 -21.73 13.34 20.06
CA ILE A 76 -21.13 12.10 20.54
C ILE A 76 -20.21 12.36 21.75
N SER A 77 -19.53 13.51 21.80
CA SER A 77 -18.68 13.86 22.95
C SER A 77 -19.48 14.11 24.23
N SER A 78 -20.74 14.56 24.11
CA SER A 78 -21.66 14.73 25.24
C SER A 78 -22.34 13.44 25.72
N THR A 79 -22.29 12.35 24.95
CA THR A 79 -22.99 11.08 25.25
C THR A 79 -22.07 9.98 25.82
N ARG A 80 -20.99 10.33 26.53
CA ARG A 80 -20.13 9.33 27.19
C ARG A 80 -20.82 8.73 28.42
N VAL A 81 -21.54 7.64 28.21
CA VAL A 81 -21.97 6.69 29.24
C VAL A 81 -20.75 5.93 29.77
N THR A 82 -20.52 6.00 31.08
CA THR A 82 -19.53 5.25 31.84
C THR A 82 -19.91 3.77 31.89
N THR A 83 -19.38 2.95 30.99
CA THR A 83 -19.45 1.49 31.10
C THR A 83 -18.23 0.96 31.86
N THR A 84 -18.43 0.67 33.14
CA THR A 84 -17.48 0.00 34.03
C THR A 84 -17.41 -1.49 33.67
N ILE A 85 -16.28 -1.95 33.11
CA ILE A 85 -16.05 -3.37 32.82
C ILE A 85 -15.39 -4.02 34.05
N HIS A 86 -16.14 -4.88 34.76
CA HIS A 86 -15.59 -5.73 35.83
C HIS A 86 -14.97 -7.00 35.23
N HIS A 87 -13.63 -7.08 35.23
CA HIS A 87 -12.92 -8.34 35.01
C HIS A 87 -12.77 -9.11 36.33
N LYS A 88 -13.31 -10.33 36.36
CA LYS A 88 -13.18 -11.28 37.46
C LYS A 88 -12.01 -12.22 37.15
N THR A 89 -10.93 -12.12 37.93
CA THR A 89 -9.74 -12.97 37.78
C THR A 89 -9.78 -14.08 38.83
N THR A 90 -9.90 -15.33 38.38
CA THR A 90 -9.82 -16.51 39.23
C THR A 90 -8.35 -16.91 39.37
N ILE A 91 -7.86 -16.95 40.62
CA ILE A 91 -6.50 -17.35 40.98
C ILE A 91 -6.50 -18.86 41.25
N ILE A 92 -5.64 -19.60 40.56
CA ILE A 92 -5.23 -20.96 40.93
C ILE A 92 -3.78 -20.87 41.41
N GLN A 93 -3.50 -21.42 42.59
CA GLN A 93 -2.19 -21.48 43.24
C GLN A 93 -1.51 -22.84 42.97
N GLU A 94 -0.18 -22.85 43.23
CA GLU A 94 0.81 -23.97 43.19
C GLU A 94 1.53 -24.17 41.85
N ASN A 95 2.87 -24.31 41.73
CA ASN A 95 4.02 -24.21 42.63
C ASN A 95 5.27 -23.83 41.77
N GLU A 96 6.32 -23.30 42.42
CA GLU A 96 7.63 -22.88 41.87
C GLU A 96 7.66 -21.67 40.91
N LYS A 97 7.62 -20.46 41.51
CA LYS A 97 7.81 -19.18 40.80
C LYS A 97 9.28 -18.76 40.82
N GLN A 98 9.95 -18.98 39.69
CA GLN A 98 10.87 -17.96 39.18
C GLN A 98 10.06 -16.66 39.13
N THR A 99 10.46 -15.64 39.89
CA THR A 99 9.82 -14.32 39.89
C THR A 99 10.08 -13.67 38.53
N ILE A 100 9.39 -14.16 37.50
CA ILE A 100 9.16 -13.43 36.27
C ILE A 100 8.44 -12.19 36.78
N LEU A 101 9.18 -11.07 36.84
CA LEU A 101 8.59 -9.75 36.90
C LEU A 101 7.56 -9.77 35.77
N THR A 102 6.29 -9.97 36.10
CA THR A 102 5.19 -9.78 35.18
C THR A 102 5.13 -8.28 35.01
N THR A 103 6.03 -7.78 34.17
CA THR A 103 6.07 -6.40 33.73
C THR A 103 4.65 -6.03 33.33
N PRO A 104 4.19 -4.84 33.75
CA PRO A 104 2.80 -4.43 33.63
C PRO A 104 2.32 -4.76 32.23
N VAL A 105 1.31 -5.65 32.21
CA VAL A 105 0.54 -6.16 31.06
C VAL A 105 0.94 -5.44 29.78
N GLU A 106 1.67 -6.14 28.90
CA GLU A 106 1.85 -5.70 27.52
C GLU A 106 0.49 -5.25 27.01
N LEU A 107 0.28 -3.93 26.94
CA LEU A 107 -0.87 -3.37 26.23
C LEU A 107 -0.81 -4.02 24.86
N ASN A 108 -1.81 -4.83 24.55
CA ASN A 108 -1.95 -5.48 23.26
C ASN A 108 -1.69 -4.40 22.21
N ARG A 109 -0.67 -4.61 21.36
CA ARG A 109 -0.24 -3.61 20.37
C ARG A 109 -1.45 -3.10 19.58
N PHE A 110 -2.41 -3.97 19.28
CA PHE A 110 -3.65 -3.61 18.63
C PHE A 110 -4.48 -2.59 19.42
N ASP A 111 -4.65 -2.78 20.73
CA ASP A 111 -5.41 -1.86 21.59
C ASP A 111 -4.71 -0.51 21.71
N TYR A 112 -3.38 -0.52 21.87
CA TYR A 112 -2.60 0.71 21.85
C TYR A 112 -2.73 1.40 20.48
N TRP A 113 -2.66 0.64 19.39
CA TRP A 113 -2.81 1.16 18.03
C TRP A 113 -4.20 1.77 17.84
N LEU A 114 -5.28 1.10 18.25
CA LEU A 114 -6.65 1.62 18.16
C LEU A 114 -6.82 2.91 18.97
N LYS A 115 -6.32 2.94 20.21
CA LYS A 115 -6.40 4.11 21.10
C LYS A 115 -5.70 5.34 20.49
N ASN A 116 -4.57 5.14 19.84
CA ASN A 116 -3.74 6.23 19.32
C ASN A 116 -4.07 6.60 17.85
N ASN A 117 -4.87 5.79 17.16
CA ASN A 117 -5.31 6.09 15.80
C ASN A 117 -6.77 6.55 15.79
N SER A 118 -7.01 7.83 16.13
CA SER A 118 -8.35 8.44 16.09
C SER A 118 -9.08 8.26 14.76
N ARG A 119 -8.31 8.17 13.67
CA ARG A 119 -8.82 7.94 12.32
C ARG A 119 -9.44 6.53 12.13
N THR A 120 -9.30 5.61 13.08
CA THR A 120 -10.00 4.31 13.10
C THR A 120 -11.45 4.43 13.56
N PHE A 121 -11.85 5.60 14.08
CA PHE A 121 -13.22 5.87 14.45
C PHE A 121 -14.18 5.58 13.29
N GLY A 122 -15.23 4.82 13.60
CA GLY A 122 -16.24 4.36 12.64
C GLY A 122 -15.93 3.02 11.96
N ILE A 123 -14.73 2.44 12.12
CA ILE A 123 -14.43 1.11 11.55
C ILE A 123 -15.18 0.03 12.32
N ASN A 124 -15.99 -0.76 11.61
CA ASN A 124 -16.77 -1.84 12.19
C ASN A 124 -15.91 -3.12 12.30
N LEU A 125 -15.09 -3.20 13.35
CA LEU A 125 -14.23 -4.35 13.62
C LEU A 125 -15.03 -5.64 13.80
N THR A 126 -16.19 -5.57 14.45
CA THR A 126 -17.09 -6.72 14.61
C THR A 126 -17.47 -7.32 13.27
N ALA A 127 -17.86 -6.50 12.29
CA ALA A 127 -18.20 -6.97 10.95
C ALA A 127 -16.97 -7.50 10.18
N ILE A 128 -15.79 -6.90 10.38
CA ILE A 128 -14.54 -7.40 9.76
C ILE A 128 -14.19 -8.79 10.29
N LEU A 129 -14.24 -8.97 11.62
CA LEU A 129 -13.87 -10.21 12.31
C LEU A 129 -14.96 -11.28 12.29
N ALA A 130 -16.21 -10.91 11.98
CA ALA A 130 -17.32 -11.85 11.91
C ALA A 130 -17.01 -13.01 10.93
N PRO A 131 -17.41 -14.25 11.27
CA PRO A 131 -17.33 -15.39 10.37
C PRO A 131 -17.94 -15.07 9.00
N LYS A 132 -17.31 -15.59 7.94
CA LYS A 132 -17.79 -15.39 6.56
C LYS A 132 -18.58 -16.61 6.09
N ARG A 133 -19.09 -16.58 4.84
CA ARG A 133 -19.96 -17.63 4.31
C ARG A 133 -19.30 -19.01 4.45
N PRO A 134 -19.95 -20.00 5.11
CA PRO A 134 -19.43 -21.35 5.21
C PRO A 134 -19.12 -21.95 3.83
N GLY A 135 -18.03 -22.71 3.72
CA GLY A 135 -17.64 -23.37 2.46
C GLY A 135 -17.04 -22.45 1.39
N LYS A 136 -17.03 -21.12 1.56
CA LYS A 136 -16.42 -20.19 0.61
C LYS A 136 -15.11 -19.61 1.16
N TYR A 137 -14.04 -19.74 0.38
CA TYR A 137 -12.68 -19.36 0.78
C TYR A 137 -11.96 -18.54 -0.29
N LEU A 138 -11.11 -17.64 0.17
CA LEU A 138 -10.09 -16.94 -0.62
C LEU A 138 -8.74 -17.15 0.05
N VAL A 139 -7.83 -17.83 -0.63
CA VAL A 139 -6.54 -18.28 -0.09
C VAL A 139 -5.43 -17.54 -0.80
N TYR A 140 -4.70 -16.68 -0.09
CA TYR A 140 -3.42 -16.20 -0.57
C TYR A 140 -2.42 -17.36 -0.59
N VAL A 141 -1.81 -17.64 -1.75
CA VAL A 141 -0.81 -18.71 -1.87
C VAL A 141 0.55 -18.17 -2.30
N CYS A 142 1.59 -18.71 -1.70
CA CYS A 142 2.96 -18.49 -2.12
C CYS A 142 3.84 -19.73 -1.92
N HIS A 143 4.13 -20.42 -3.02
CA HIS A 143 5.01 -21.60 -3.05
C HIS A 143 6.37 -21.30 -3.68
N GLU A 144 6.48 -20.28 -4.53
CA GLU A 144 7.73 -19.84 -5.18
C GLU A 144 7.51 -18.50 -5.89
N ASN A 145 8.57 -17.74 -6.11
CA ASN A 145 8.59 -16.57 -7.00
C ASN A 145 7.52 -15.50 -6.70
N CYS A 146 7.18 -15.28 -5.43
CA CYS A 146 6.16 -14.31 -5.02
C CYS A 146 6.72 -12.90 -4.79
N GLY A 147 8.03 -12.74 -4.92
CA GLY A 147 8.77 -11.54 -4.56
C GLY A 147 9.14 -11.50 -3.07
N GLY A 148 9.70 -10.36 -2.67
CA GLY A 148 10.11 -10.13 -1.29
C GLY A 148 8.94 -10.01 -0.33
N TRP A 149 9.24 -9.84 0.96
CA TRP A 149 8.21 -9.70 2.00
C TRP A 149 7.20 -8.56 1.71
N GLY A 150 7.67 -7.43 1.18
CA GLY A 150 6.80 -6.32 0.83
C GLY A 150 5.85 -6.60 -0.35
N ASP A 151 6.25 -7.44 -1.30
CA ASP A 151 5.41 -7.87 -2.41
C ASP A 151 4.32 -8.83 -1.92
N ARG A 152 4.70 -9.75 -1.04
CA ARG A 152 3.79 -10.71 -0.41
C ARG A 152 2.74 -10.00 0.44
N LEU A 153 3.17 -9.04 1.27
CA LEU A 153 2.25 -8.22 2.07
C LEU A 153 1.25 -7.47 1.20
N ARG A 154 1.70 -6.85 0.12
CA ARG A 154 0.79 -6.15 -0.82
C ARG A 154 -0.31 -7.08 -1.33
N GLY A 155 0.06 -8.31 -1.72
CA GLY A 155 -0.90 -9.31 -2.17
C GLY A 155 -1.83 -9.79 -1.06
N ILE A 156 -1.27 -10.12 0.12
CA ILE A 156 -2.05 -10.55 1.29
C ILE A 156 -3.10 -9.49 1.66
N MET A 157 -2.70 -8.22 1.78
CA MET A 157 -3.61 -7.15 2.20
C MET A 157 -4.70 -6.90 1.16
N SER A 158 -4.35 -6.95 -0.12
CA SER A 158 -5.30 -6.82 -1.23
C SER A 158 -6.33 -7.95 -1.23
N LEU A 159 -5.89 -9.19 -1.03
CA LEU A 159 -6.78 -10.35 -1.00
C LEU A 159 -7.58 -10.44 0.30
N PHE A 160 -7.02 -10.02 1.44
CA PHE A 160 -7.80 -9.92 2.67
C PHE A 160 -8.93 -8.92 2.49
N MET A 161 -8.66 -7.73 1.94
CA MET A 161 -9.71 -6.77 1.63
C MET A 161 -10.76 -7.35 0.67
N LEU A 162 -10.31 -8.06 -0.36
CA LEU A 162 -11.22 -8.71 -1.31
C LEU A 162 -12.08 -9.78 -0.64
N SER A 163 -11.53 -10.55 0.30
CA SER A 163 -12.28 -11.56 1.04
C SER A 163 -13.47 -10.96 1.80
N LEU A 164 -13.29 -9.76 2.37
CA LEU A 164 -14.34 -9.00 3.05
C LEU A 164 -15.41 -8.53 2.06
N MET A 165 -15.01 -8.16 0.85
CA MET A 165 -15.92 -7.74 -0.21
C MET A 165 -16.74 -8.91 -0.78
N LEU A 166 -16.19 -10.12 -0.73
CA LEU A 166 -16.86 -11.33 -1.20
C LEU A 166 -17.53 -12.13 -0.10
N ASP A 167 -17.47 -11.71 1.17
CA ASP A 167 -17.90 -12.54 2.31
C ASP A 167 -17.33 -13.97 2.23
N ARG A 168 -16.02 -14.08 1.96
CA ARG A 168 -15.28 -15.35 1.90
C ARG A 168 -14.32 -15.44 3.07
N ASN A 169 -14.14 -16.65 3.60
CA ASN A 169 -13.13 -16.90 4.64
C ASN A 169 -11.74 -16.73 4.04
N PHE A 170 -10.89 -15.95 4.70
CA PHE A 170 -9.55 -15.66 4.21
C PHE A 170 -8.53 -16.64 4.80
N ARG A 171 -7.60 -17.10 3.97
CA ARG A 171 -6.47 -17.91 4.41
C ARG A 171 -5.17 -17.44 3.80
N ILE A 172 -4.08 -17.77 4.48
CA ILE A 172 -2.73 -17.51 4.00
C ILE A 172 -1.95 -18.82 4.03
N GLU A 173 -1.44 -19.22 2.87
CA GLU A 173 -0.62 -20.40 2.68
C GLU A 173 0.70 -19.99 2.03
N ILE A 174 1.72 -19.81 2.86
CA ILE A 174 3.08 -19.51 2.40
C ILE A 174 3.97 -20.62 2.92
N THR A 175 4.50 -21.42 1.99
CA THR A 175 5.37 -22.57 2.31
C THR A 175 6.83 -22.31 1.96
N HIS A 176 7.11 -21.28 1.15
CA HIS A 176 8.45 -20.95 0.67
C HIS A 176 8.81 -19.50 0.98
N PRO A 177 10.07 -19.18 1.33
CA PRO A 177 11.18 -20.12 1.45
C PRO A 177 11.15 -20.85 2.82
N CYS A 178 10.36 -20.33 3.77
CA CYS A 178 9.98 -21.01 5.00
C CYS A 178 8.47 -20.81 5.26
N ASN A 179 7.87 -21.70 6.06
CA ASN A 179 6.46 -21.61 6.42
C ASN A 179 6.20 -20.33 7.25
N LEU A 180 5.22 -19.52 6.85
CA LEU A 180 4.90 -18.27 7.55
C LEU A 180 4.57 -18.48 9.05
N THR A 181 4.00 -19.63 9.40
CA THR A 181 3.68 -19.97 10.80
C THR A 181 4.91 -20.15 11.69
N HIS A 182 6.11 -20.26 11.11
CA HIS A 182 7.38 -20.25 11.84
C HIS A 182 7.63 -18.91 12.56
N ILE A 183 7.11 -17.82 12.01
CA ILE A 183 7.48 -16.45 12.41
C ILE A 183 6.29 -15.57 12.76
N LEU A 184 5.13 -15.80 12.14
CA LEU A 184 3.89 -15.09 12.41
C LEU A 184 2.79 -16.08 12.77
N ARG A 185 1.96 -15.72 13.74
CA ARG A 185 0.75 -16.44 14.09
C ARG A 185 -0.47 -15.58 13.75
N PRO A 186 -1.65 -16.20 13.60
CA PRO A 186 -2.90 -15.47 13.65
C PRO A 186 -2.99 -14.59 14.89
N ASN A 187 -3.48 -13.36 14.71
CA ASN A 187 -3.87 -12.47 15.80
C ASN A 187 -5.39 -12.53 16.01
N LEU A 188 -6.12 -11.49 15.60
CA LEU A 188 -7.57 -11.40 15.75
C LEU A 188 -8.34 -12.21 14.70
N TYR A 189 -7.72 -12.46 13.55
CA TYR A 189 -8.30 -13.23 12.46
C TYR A 189 -7.53 -14.52 12.21
N ASN A 190 -8.21 -15.66 12.32
CA ASN A 190 -7.60 -16.98 12.13
C ASN A 190 -7.44 -17.35 10.65
N TRP A 191 -6.38 -16.85 10.01
CA TRP A 191 -6.05 -17.19 8.61
C TRP A 191 -5.41 -18.59 8.43
N THR A 192 -5.18 -19.34 9.52
CA THR A 192 -4.63 -20.71 9.46
C THR A 192 -5.69 -21.81 9.47
N GLN A 193 -6.94 -21.48 9.82
CA GLN A 193 -8.04 -22.44 9.96
C GLN A 193 -8.13 -23.39 8.76
N SER A 194 -8.32 -24.69 8.99
CA SER A 194 -8.53 -25.67 7.91
C SER A 194 -9.67 -25.27 6.97
N ILE A 195 -9.56 -25.65 5.69
CA ILE A 195 -10.72 -25.59 4.79
C ILE A 195 -11.55 -26.83 5.08
N ASP A 196 -12.67 -26.64 5.74
CA ASP A 196 -13.57 -27.73 6.09
C ASP A 196 -14.19 -28.33 4.83
N GLY A 197 -14.26 -29.66 4.76
CA GLY A 197 -14.75 -30.36 3.58
C GLY A 197 -13.81 -30.30 2.37
N LEU A 198 -12.59 -29.75 2.50
CA LEU A 198 -11.62 -29.75 1.39
C LEU A 198 -11.33 -31.16 0.91
N VAL A 199 -11.10 -32.08 1.85
CA VAL A 199 -10.88 -33.51 1.61
C VAL A 199 -11.89 -34.28 2.43
N VAL A 200 -12.75 -35.02 1.76
CA VAL A 200 -13.65 -36.01 2.39
C VAL A 200 -13.05 -37.37 2.08
N VAL A 201 -12.78 -38.14 3.14
CA VAL A 201 -12.42 -39.55 3.00
C VAL A 201 -13.72 -40.33 2.94
N ASP A 202 -13.97 -40.99 1.81
CA ASP A 202 -15.10 -41.90 1.66
C ASP A 202 -14.94 -43.05 2.68
N PRO A 203 -15.89 -43.26 3.61
CA PRO A 203 -15.74 -44.23 4.69
C PRO A 203 -15.71 -45.68 4.20
N ILE A 204 -16.26 -45.95 3.02
CA ILE A 204 -16.31 -47.31 2.45
C ILE A 204 -15.06 -47.53 1.59
N THR A 205 -14.80 -46.61 0.64
CA THR A 205 -13.73 -46.81 -0.34
C THR A 205 -12.37 -46.31 0.15
N HIS A 206 -12.32 -45.59 1.27
CA HIS A 206 -11.14 -44.88 1.78
C HIS A 206 -10.52 -43.91 0.77
N ARG A 207 -11.24 -43.58 -0.32
CA ARG A 207 -10.77 -42.65 -1.35
C ARG A 207 -10.97 -41.22 -0.87
N ARG A 208 -9.94 -40.40 -1.06
CA ARG A 208 -10.00 -38.95 -0.84
C ARG A 208 -10.73 -38.30 -2.02
N ARG A 209 -11.87 -37.67 -1.76
CA ARG A 209 -12.59 -36.83 -2.71
C ARG A 209 -12.52 -35.38 -2.28
N PHE A 210 -12.46 -34.48 -3.24
CA PHE A 210 -12.57 -33.06 -2.99
C PHE A 210 -14.03 -32.64 -3.10
N ASN A 211 -14.63 -32.15 -2.03
CA ASN A 211 -16.04 -31.75 -2.02
C ASN A 211 -16.28 -30.30 -2.47
N LEU A 212 -15.19 -29.53 -2.63
CA LEU A 212 -15.22 -28.11 -2.95
C LEU A 212 -14.59 -27.86 -4.32
N THR A 213 -15.26 -27.03 -5.13
CA THR A 213 -14.74 -26.54 -6.41
C THR A 213 -13.59 -25.55 -6.20
N ARG A 214 -12.62 -25.53 -7.12
CA ARG A 214 -11.36 -24.79 -6.93
C ARG A 214 -10.91 -24.06 -8.17
N LYS A 215 -10.28 -22.91 -7.96
CA LYS A 215 -9.60 -22.16 -9.02
C LYS A 215 -8.29 -21.58 -8.51
N MET A 216 -7.26 -21.70 -9.33
CA MET A 216 -5.96 -21.07 -9.10
C MET A 216 -5.85 -19.81 -9.97
N LEU A 217 -5.44 -18.70 -9.36
CA LEU A 217 -5.19 -17.43 -10.01
C LEU A 217 -3.74 -17.01 -9.74
N ILE A 218 -3.00 -16.67 -10.79
CA ILE A 218 -1.61 -16.20 -10.68
C ILE A 218 -1.52 -14.84 -11.34
N THR A 219 -1.30 -13.80 -10.53
CA THR A 219 -1.16 -12.41 -10.98
C THR A 219 0.10 -11.77 -10.40
N THR A 220 1.18 -12.54 -10.29
CA THR A 220 2.50 -12.01 -9.93
C THR A 220 3.11 -11.20 -11.08
N ALA A 221 4.27 -10.60 -10.86
CA ALA A 221 4.96 -9.81 -11.88
C ALA A 221 5.32 -10.60 -13.15
N ASN A 222 5.44 -11.93 -13.06
CA ASN A 222 5.76 -12.82 -14.17
C ASN A 222 4.51 -13.32 -14.92
N ALA A 223 3.30 -12.98 -14.45
CA ALA A 223 2.07 -13.37 -15.14
C ALA A 223 1.93 -12.64 -16.48
N ARG A 224 1.29 -13.29 -17.45
CA ARG A 224 0.99 -12.69 -18.76
C ARG A 224 0.23 -11.37 -18.59
N LYS A 225 0.64 -10.33 -19.33
CA LYS A 225 0.04 -8.98 -19.27
C LYS A 225 -1.49 -9.01 -19.44
N GLU A 226 -1.99 -9.85 -20.35
CA GLU A 226 -3.43 -10.05 -20.57
C GLU A 226 -4.16 -10.53 -19.31
N VAL A 227 -3.59 -11.48 -18.57
CA VAL A 227 -4.18 -11.99 -17.32
C VAL A 227 -4.26 -10.86 -16.30
N LEU A 228 -3.20 -10.06 -16.19
CA LEU A 228 -3.16 -8.91 -15.28
C LEU A 228 -4.21 -7.86 -15.65
N THR A 229 -4.32 -7.52 -16.93
CA THR A 229 -5.31 -6.57 -17.45
C THR A 229 -6.73 -7.10 -17.23
N ASN A 230 -7.00 -8.36 -17.56
CA ASN A 230 -8.32 -8.97 -17.41
C ASN A 230 -8.76 -8.98 -15.95
N VAL A 231 -7.88 -9.38 -15.03
CA VAL A 231 -8.20 -9.35 -13.59
C VAL A 231 -8.43 -7.91 -13.13
N SER A 232 -7.59 -6.96 -13.53
CA SER A 232 -7.77 -5.56 -13.15
C SER A 232 -9.09 -4.98 -13.66
N GLN A 233 -9.47 -5.30 -14.90
CA GLN A 233 -10.75 -4.93 -15.48
C GLN A 233 -11.90 -5.59 -14.74
N ILE A 234 -11.83 -6.88 -14.43
CA ILE A 234 -12.84 -7.60 -13.63
C ILE A 234 -13.06 -6.91 -12.28
N LEU A 235 -11.97 -6.57 -11.59
CA LEU A 235 -12.05 -5.90 -10.29
C LEU A 235 -12.61 -4.48 -10.38
N TYR A 236 -12.39 -3.79 -11.51
CA TYR A 236 -12.91 -2.44 -11.77
C TYR A 236 -14.37 -2.44 -12.26
N ASN A 237 -14.80 -3.51 -12.94
CA ASN A 237 -16.10 -3.63 -13.57
C ASN A 237 -17.24 -3.64 -12.54
N ASN A 238 -18.43 -3.20 -12.94
CA ASN A 238 -19.64 -3.20 -12.12
C ASN A 238 -20.28 -4.60 -11.95
N ARG A 239 -19.45 -5.64 -11.79
CA ARG A 239 -19.87 -7.02 -11.55
C ARG A 239 -19.24 -7.53 -10.26
N SER A 240 -19.99 -8.38 -9.54
CA SER A 240 -19.43 -9.13 -8.42
C SER A 240 -18.48 -10.19 -8.96
N ILE A 241 -17.35 -10.41 -8.29
CA ILE A 241 -16.42 -11.49 -8.66
C ILE A 241 -17.10 -12.85 -8.54
N ASP A 242 -18.04 -13.03 -7.61
CA ASP A 242 -18.76 -14.30 -7.47
C ASP A 242 -19.57 -14.66 -8.73
N SER A 243 -19.95 -13.69 -9.57
CA SER A 243 -20.61 -13.99 -10.86
C SER A 243 -19.63 -14.44 -11.94
N ILE A 244 -18.32 -14.33 -11.69
CA ILE A 244 -17.24 -14.66 -12.63
C ILE A 244 -16.48 -15.90 -12.15
N TRP A 245 -16.20 -15.97 -10.85
CA TRP A 245 -15.52 -17.06 -10.16
C TRP A 245 -16.43 -17.58 -9.04
N SER A 246 -17.33 -18.50 -9.41
CA SER A 246 -18.31 -19.10 -8.50
C SER A 246 -17.71 -20.20 -7.61
N GLU A 247 -16.44 -20.57 -7.82
CA GLU A 247 -15.77 -21.66 -7.14
C GLU A 247 -15.76 -21.45 -5.61
N ASP A 248 -15.77 -22.55 -4.88
CA ASP A 248 -15.79 -22.56 -3.43
C ASP A 248 -14.48 -22.05 -2.85
N VAL A 249 -13.35 -22.48 -3.42
CA VAL A 249 -12.01 -22.08 -2.98
C VAL A 249 -11.26 -21.39 -4.12
N LEU A 250 -10.93 -20.12 -3.91
CA LEU A 250 -10.07 -19.36 -4.81
C LEU A 250 -8.65 -19.31 -4.22
N TYR A 251 -7.72 -20.04 -4.82
CA TYR A 251 -6.30 -19.92 -4.53
C TYR A 251 -5.70 -18.83 -5.40
N TRP A 252 -4.99 -17.87 -4.81
CA TRP A 252 -4.53 -16.70 -5.54
C TRP A 252 -3.12 -16.27 -5.11
N ALA A 253 -2.16 -16.46 -6.02
CA ALA A 253 -0.80 -15.92 -5.92
C ALA A 253 -0.75 -14.54 -6.56
N THR A 254 -0.46 -13.50 -5.78
CA THR A 254 -0.36 -12.13 -6.31
C THR A 254 0.64 -11.29 -5.55
N ASN A 255 1.26 -10.34 -6.25
CA ASN A 255 2.05 -9.25 -5.67
C ASN A 255 1.52 -7.88 -6.10
N LYS A 256 0.23 -7.83 -6.47
CA LYS A 256 -0.45 -6.61 -6.94
C LYS A 256 -1.23 -5.97 -5.80
N ASP A 257 -1.32 -4.65 -5.90
CA ASP A 257 -2.18 -3.82 -5.08
C ASP A 257 -3.52 -3.73 -5.81
N TYR A 258 -4.59 -4.21 -5.17
CA TYR A 258 -5.95 -4.11 -5.71
C TYR A 258 -6.82 -3.08 -4.98
N PHE A 259 -6.24 -2.28 -4.08
CA PHE A 259 -7.01 -1.34 -3.28
C PHE A 259 -7.74 -0.31 -4.14
N TYR A 260 -7.07 0.23 -5.17
CA TYR A 260 -7.66 1.20 -6.08
C TYR A 260 -8.79 0.61 -6.94
N GLN A 261 -8.61 -0.59 -7.49
CA GLN A 261 -9.61 -1.23 -8.34
C GLN A 261 -10.86 -1.58 -7.52
N LEU A 262 -10.66 -2.12 -6.31
CA LEU A 262 -11.75 -2.47 -5.41
C LEU A 262 -12.51 -1.24 -4.92
N SER A 263 -11.82 -0.13 -4.61
CA SER A 263 -12.44 1.11 -4.13
C SER A 263 -13.35 1.79 -5.15
N ASN A 264 -13.05 1.60 -6.44
CA ASN A 264 -13.81 2.18 -7.54
C ASN A 264 -14.96 1.27 -8.01
N ASN A 265 -14.97 -0.01 -7.61
CA ASN A 265 -16.05 -0.91 -7.92
C ASN A 265 -17.33 -0.53 -7.17
N ILE A 266 -18.40 -0.21 -7.93
CA ILE A 266 -19.67 0.27 -7.38
C ILE A 266 -20.31 -0.75 -6.42
N PHE A 267 -20.15 -2.04 -6.68
CA PHE A 267 -20.71 -3.11 -5.84
C PHE A 267 -20.01 -3.14 -4.47
N TYR A 268 -18.68 -3.05 -4.46
CA TYR A 268 -17.89 -3.13 -3.22
C TYR A 268 -17.93 -1.84 -2.40
N ARG A 269 -18.17 -0.68 -3.04
CA ARG A 269 -18.34 0.60 -2.34
C ARG A 269 -19.37 0.57 -1.21
N LYS A 270 -20.49 -0.13 -1.39
CA LYS A 270 -21.50 -0.27 -0.33
C LYS A 270 -20.93 -1.04 0.88
N LYS A 271 -20.22 -2.13 0.64
CA LYS A 271 -19.56 -2.91 1.68
C LYS A 271 -18.46 -2.11 2.39
N PHE A 272 -17.64 -1.38 1.66
CA PHE A 272 -16.63 -0.49 2.25
C PHE A 272 -17.23 0.52 3.23
N LYS A 273 -18.38 1.11 2.89
CA LYS A 273 -19.10 2.00 3.82
C LYS A 273 -19.61 1.25 5.04
N SER A 274 -20.17 0.06 4.87
CA SER A 274 -20.68 -0.75 6.00
C SER A 274 -19.59 -1.18 6.98
N TYR A 275 -18.35 -1.34 6.51
CA TYR A 275 -17.19 -1.62 7.36
C TYR A 275 -16.55 -0.36 7.95
N GLY A 276 -17.00 0.85 7.57
CA GLY A 276 -16.38 2.11 7.98
C GLY A 276 -14.99 2.34 7.38
N ILE A 277 -14.60 1.56 6.37
CA ILE A 277 -13.31 1.62 5.70
C ILE A 277 -13.23 2.82 4.74
N MET A 278 -14.38 3.18 4.16
CA MET A 278 -14.50 4.28 3.21
C MET A 278 -15.41 5.36 3.79
N THR A 279 -14.90 6.59 3.80
CA THR A 279 -15.70 7.78 4.07
C THR A 279 -16.56 8.14 2.85
N LYS A 280 -17.27 9.26 2.87
CA LYS A 280 -18.02 9.72 1.70
C LYS A 280 -17.12 9.91 0.46
N TYR A 281 -15.83 10.22 0.67
CA TYR A 281 -14.93 10.65 -0.41
C TYR A 281 -13.63 9.84 -0.55
N ASN A 282 -13.09 9.28 0.54
CA ASN A 282 -11.78 8.63 0.50
C ASN A 282 -11.74 7.32 1.29
N ILE A 283 -11.00 6.35 0.74
CA ILE A 283 -10.54 5.18 1.49
C ILE A 283 -9.39 5.61 2.38
N LYS A 284 -9.43 5.20 3.64
CA LYS A 284 -8.36 5.44 4.61
C LYS A 284 -7.18 4.47 4.39
N LEU A 285 -6.62 4.44 3.18
CA LEU A 285 -5.63 3.44 2.76
C LEU A 285 -4.39 3.42 3.66
N GLU A 286 -4.02 4.61 4.15
CA GLU A 286 -3.02 4.87 5.18
C GLU A 286 -3.15 3.99 6.43
N ILE A 287 -4.39 3.69 6.80
CA ILE A 287 -4.75 2.99 8.04
C ILE A 287 -5.09 1.54 7.74
N LEU A 288 -5.64 1.25 6.57
CA LEU A 288 -6.04 -0.11 6.24
C LEU A 288 -4.88 -1.08 6.25
N PHE A 289 -3.71 -0.65 5.77
CA PHE A 289 -2.54 -1.52 5.82
C PHE A 289 -2.19 -1.90 7.26
N SER A 290 -2.01 -0.91 8.14
CA SER A 290 -1.64 -1.17 9.54
C SER A 290 -2.75 -1.91 10.26
N LEU A 291 -4.02 -1.52 10.07
CA LEU A 291 -5.17 -2.23 10.63
C LEU A 291 -5.19 -3.71 10.23
N PHE A 292 -5.12 -4.01 8.93
CA PHE A 292 -5.17 -5.38 8.44
C PHE A 292 -3.95 -6.17 8.88
N TYR A 293 -2.78 -5.53 8.94
CA TYR A 293 -1.59 -6.17 9.50
C TYR A 293 -1.81 -6.58 10.95
N GLU A 294 -2.29 -5.68 11.81
CA GLU A 294 -2.51 -5.97 13.23
C GLU A 294 -3.68 -6.96 13.44
N ILE A 295 -4.69 -6.99 12.57
CA ILE A 295 -5.76 -8.01 12.60
C ILE A 295 -5.20 -9.39 12.26
N LEU A 296 -4.38 -9.48 11.21
CA LEU A 296 -3.90 -10.76 10.68
C LEU A 296 -2.75 -11.31 11.52
N PHE A 297 -1.75 -10.49 11.85
CA PHE A 297 -0.45 -10.97 12.27
C PHE A 297 -0.09 -10.56 13.69
N ARG A 298 0.44 -11.54 14.44
CA ARG A 298 1.30 -11.31 15.60
C ARG A 298 2.59 -12.13 15.45
N PRO A 299 3.75 -11.62 15.86
CA PRO A 299 4.97 -12.43 15.90
C PRO A 299 4.81 -13.69 16.77
N VAL A 300 5.58 -14.74 16.47
CA VAL A 300 5.78 -15.84 17.43
C VAL A 300 6.51 -15.33 18.67
N ASN A 301 6.30 -15.98 19.82
CA ASN A 301 6.82 -15.53 21.12
C ASN A 301 8.32 -15.22 21.11
N LYS A 302 9.15 -16.04 20.44
CA LYS A 302 10.60 -15.80 20.31
C LYS A 302 10.91 -14.44 19.68
N ILE A 303 10.24 -14.12 18.56
CA ILE A 303 10.43 -12.85 17.84
C ILE A 303 9.84 -11.69 18.65
N GLN A 304 8.67 -11.89 19.27
CA GLN A 304 8.05 -10.88 20.14
C GLN A 304 8.94 -10.51 21.32
N GLN A 305 9.53 -11.50 22.01
CA GLN A 305 10.46 -11.29 23.11
C GLN A 305 11.70 -10.52 22.64
N HIS A 306 12.24 -10.86 21.47
CA HIS A 306 13.37 -10.15 20.90
C HIS A 306 13.04 -8.68 20.61
N ILE A 307 11.88 -8.41 19.99
CA ILE A 307 11.38 -7.05 19.76
C ILE A 307 11.22 -6.30 21.08
N LEU A 308 10.62 -6.92 22.09
CA LEU A 308 10.40 -6.33 23.40
C LEU A 308 11.73 -5.97 24.08
N GLN A 309 12.73 -6.85 24.01
CA GLN A 309 14.06 -6.58 24.57
C GLN A 309 14.70 -5.34 23.94
N TYR A 310 14.62 -5.19 22.61
CA TYR A 310 15.09 -3.98 21.94
C TYR A 310 14.32 -2.74 22.42
N LYS A 311 13.00 -2.80 22.48
CA LYS A 311 12.15 -1.68 22.93
C LYS A 311 12.47 -1.26 24.36
N LEU A 312 12.66 -2.22 25.27
CA LEU A 312 12.97 -1.93 26.67
C LEU A 312 14.37 -1.34 26.83
N LYS A 313 15.36 -1.93 26.14
CA LYS A 313 16.76 -1.48 26.18
C LYS A 313 16.93 -0.05 25.65
N HIS A 314 16.07 0.35 24.70
CA HIS A 314 16.20 1.61 23.96
C HIS A 314 15.02 2.57 24.16
N LYS A 315 14.18 2.36 25.19
CA LYS A 315 12.93 3.11 25.41
C LYS A 315 13.12 4.63 25.53
N ASN A 316 14.26 5.07 26.07
CA ASN A 316 14.55 6.48 26.33
C ASN A 316 15.50 7.09 25.29
N ASN A 317 15.82 6.35 24.24
CA ASN A 317 16.73 6.77 23.20
C ASN A 317 15.92 7.32 22.04
N HIS A 318 16.37 8.43 21.47
CA HIS A 318 15.85 8.89 20.19
C HIS A 318 16.46 8.01 19.08
N ILE A 319 15.63 7.36 18.28
CA ILE A 319 16.04 6.36 17.29
C ILE A 319 15.72 6.83 15.88
N ILE A 320 16.76 6.90 15.05
CA ILE A 320 16.65 7.14 13.62
C ILE A 320 16.79 5.79 12.92
N CYS A 321 15.77 5.41 12.16
CA CYS A 321 15.81 4.19 11.38
C CYS A 321 16.19 4.47 9.95
N ALA A 322 17.20 3.77 9.45
CA ALA A 322 17.62 3.77 8.06
C ALA A 322 17.30 2.41 7.43
N GLN A 323 16.41 2.40 6.43
CA GLN A 323 16.14 1.23 5.60
C GLN A 323 16.75 1.43 4.21
N ILE A 324 17.84 0.72 3.93
CA ILE A 324 18.63 0.91 2.71
C ILE A 324 18.49 -0.33 1.82
N ARG A 325 17.87 -0.16 0.65
CA ARG A 325 17.79 -1.17 -0.41
C ARG A 325 18.65 -0.73 -1.58
N THR A 326 19.75 -1.43 -1.81
CA THR A 326 20.69 -1.14 -2.89
C THR A 326 20.32 -1.81 -4.21
N GLY A 327 19.64 -2.96 -4.18
CA GLY A 327 19.39 -3.73 -5.41
C GLY A 327 20.41 -4.84 -5.56
N LYS A 328 20.92 -5.03 -6.78
CA LYS A 328 22.03 -5.92 -7.08
C LYS A 328 23.29 -5.43 -6.37
N ASN A 329 23.87 -6.28 -5.54
CA ASN A 329 25.09 -5.99 -4.78
C ASN A 329 25.87 -7.30 -4.53
N PRO A 330 27.11 -7.27 -4.00
CA PRO A 330 27.88 -8.49 -3.75
C PRO A 330 27.19 -9.52 -2.84
N THR A 331 26.39 -9.08 -1.86
CA THR A 331 25.59 -9.93 -0.97
C THR A 331 24.40 -10.56 -1.69
N ILE A 332 23.76 -9.84 -2.62
CA ILE A 332 22.60 -10.31 -3.40
C ILE A 332 22.88 -10.13 -4.90
N PRO A 333 23.78 -10.95 -5.49
CA PRO A 333 24.32 -10.72 -6.83
C PRO A 333 23.30 -10.93 -7.95
N HIS A 334 22.23 -11.69 -7.69
CA HIS A 334 21.20 -11.99 -8.68
C HIS A 334 20.09 -10.95 -8.72
N ASP A 335 20.12 -9.95 -7.84
CA ASP A 335 19.06 -8.95 -7.77
C ASP A 335 19.00 -8.04 -9.00
N LYS A 336 17.93 -7.24 -9.08
CA LYS A 336 17.81 -6.21 -10.10
C LYS A 336 18.75 -5.05 -9.77
N VAL A 337 19.47 -4.55 -10.78
CA VAL A 337 20.13 -3.25 -10.68
C VAL A 337 19.04 -2.20 -10.51
N LEU A 338 19.17 -1.34 -9.51
CA LEU A 338 18.24 -0.25 -9.25
C LEU A 338 18.97 1.06 -9.59
N PRO A 339 18.65 1.70 -10.73
CA PRO A 339 19.31 2.95 -11.13
C PRO A 339 19.20 4.03 -10.06
N GLY A 340 20.21 4.92 -10.00
CA GLY A 340 20.24 6.04 -9.06
C GLY A 340 20.48 5.68 -7.59
N ARG A 341 20.94 4.45 -7.29
CA ARG A 341 21.20 3.97 -5.92
C ARG A 341 22.68 3.71 -5.61
N GLN A 342 23.61 4.06 -6.50
CA GLN A 342 25.03 3.77 -6.35
C GLN A 342 25.62 4.32 -5.03
N ASN A 343 25.15 5.49 -4.59
CA ASN A 343 25.64 6.18 -3.39
C ASN A 343 24.55 6.33 -2.31
N ILE A 344 23.53 5.48 -2.32
CA ILE A 344 22.37 5.63 -1.42
C ILE A 344 22.76 5.62 0.06
N SER A 345 23.74 4.79 0.46
CA SER A 345 24.21 4.73 1.86
C SER A 345 24.82 6.05 2.29
N GLU A 346 25.79 6.55 1.53
CA GLU A 346 26.48 7.81 1.84
C GLU A 346 25.50 8.98 1.90
N MET A 347 24.54 9.05 0.98
CA MET A 347 23.55 10.14 0.98
C MET A 347 22.64 10.10 2.21
N ILE A 348 22.19 8.90 2.62
CA ILE A 348 21.39 8.74 3.83
C ILE A 348 22.22 9.05 5.07
N PHE A 349 23.47 8.60 5.14
CA PHE A 349 24.34 8.85 6.29
C PHE A 349 24.71 10.33 6.41
N SER A 350 25.07 10.98 5.31
CA SER A 350 25.29 12.42 5.27
C SER A 350 24.06 13.21 5.70
N PHE A 351 22.85 12.81 5.28
CA PHE A 351 21.61 13.43 5.76
C PHE A 351 21.41 13.27 7.27
N ILE A 352 21.67 12.08 7.82
CA ILE A 352 21.61 11.84 9.27
C ILE A 352 22.60 12.75 10.02
N ASP A 353 23.84 12.84 9.53
CA ASP A 353 24.92 13.58 10.19
C ASP A 353 24.79 15.09 10.09
N SER A 354 24.24 15.59 8.97
CA SER A 354 24.03 17.03 8.74
C SER A 354 23.08 17.71 9.74
N ASN A 355 22.30 16.94 10.50
CA ASN A 355 21.36 17.48 11.47
C ASN A 355 21.90 17.30 12.88
N ASN A 356 22.38 18.40 13.49
CA ASN A 356 22.98 18.41 14.83
C ASN A 356 22.09 17.79 15.92
N SER A 357 20.76 17.85 15.78
CA SER A 357 19.83 17.20 16.72
C SER A 357 19.98 15.67 16.77
N ASN A 358 20.67 15.09 15.79
CA ASN A 358 20.85 13.65 15.66
C ASN A 358 22.12 13.11 16.34
N ILE A 359 23.00 13.95 16.89
CA ILE A 359 24.33 13.52 17.36
C ILE A 359 24.26 12.45 18.47
N ASN A 360 23.22 12.51 19.31
CA ASN A 360 22.99 11.55 20.40
C ASN A 360 21.99 10.45 20.03
N SER A 361 21.46 10.47 18.81
CA SER A 361 20.49 9.47 18.34
C SER A 361 21.19 8.13 18.11
N GLN A 362 20.47 7.05 18.41
CA GLN A 362 20.83 5.71 17.96
C GLN A 362 20.33 5.49 16.53
N ILE A 363 21.09 4.74 15.74
CA ILE A 363 20.80 4.50 14.33
C ILE A 363 20.40 3.04 14.16
N PHE A 364 19.13 2.76 13.91
CA PHE A 364 18.68 1.42 13.57
C PHE A 364 18.80 1.19 12.06
N LEU A 365 19.68 0.27 11.66
CA LEU A 365 19.93 -0.02 10.25
C LEU A 365 19.30 -1.34 9.82
N THR A 366 18.58 -1.29 8.70
CA THR A 366 18.17 -2.48 7.95
C THR A 366 18.66 -2.32 6.51
N THR A 367 19.42 -3.30 6.02
CA THR A 367 20.03 -3.24 4.69
C THR A 367 20.08 -4.61 4.02
N ASP A 368 20.12 -4.58 2.70
CA ASP A 368 20.25 -5.74 1.81
C ASP A 368 21.70 -5.93 1.31
N ASN A 369 22.64 -5.16 1.85
CA ASN A 369 24.03 -5.13 1.44
C ASN A 369 24.95 -5.09 2.68
N GLU A 370 25.80 -6.10 2.81
CA GLU A 370 26.74 -6.26 3.93
C GLU A 370 27.76 -5.11 4.00
N GLN A 371 28.17 -4.57 2.85
CA GLN A 371 29.08 -3.43 2.81
C GLN A 371 28.47 -2.19 3.49
N VAL A 372 27.17 -1.95 3.27
CA VAL A 372 26.45 -0.83 3.90
C VAL A 372 26.38 -1.01 5.42
N TYR A 373 26.27 -2.25 5.90
CA TYR A 373 26.35 -2.53 7.34
C TYR A 373 27.74 -2.21 7.90
N HIS A 374 28.81 -2.62 7.22
CA HIS A 374 30.18 -2.32 7.65
C HIS A 374 30.47 -0.81 7.65
N GLU A 375 30.05 -0.09 6.60
CA GLU A 375 30.14 1.38 6.52
C GLU A 375 29.44 2.04 7.71
N ALA A 376 28.20 1.63 8.01
CA ALA A 376 27.45 2.16 9.14
C ALA A 376 28.10 1.81 10.49
N ARG A 377 28.65 0.60 10.63
CA ARG A 377 29.31 0.16 11.88
C ARG A 377 30.57 0.97 12.13
N GLN A 378 31.37 1.22 11.10
CA GLN A 378 32.54 2.07 11.18
C GLN A 378 32.17 3.51 11.52
N ARG A 379 31.10 4.04 10.92
CA ARG A 379 30.66 5.43 11.08
C ARG A 379 30.02 5.72 12.44
N TYR A 380 29.15 4.83 12.92
CA TYR A 380 28.32 5.06 14.11
C TYR A 380 28.76 4.29 15.36
N GLY A 381 29.62 3.28 15.22
CA GLY A 381 30.15 2.51 16.35
C GLY A 381 29.05 1.96 17.25
N SER A 382 29.09 2.32 18.54
CA SER A 382 28.12 1.90 19.56
C SER A 382 26.71 2.49 19.38
N ARG A 383 26.54 3.51 18.54
CA ARG A 383 25.23 4.10 18.22
C ARG A 383 24.44 3.25 17.23
N LEU A 384 25.09 2.35 16.49
CA LEU A 384 24.44 1.47 15.53
C LEU A 384 23.65 0.37 16.24
N LEU A 385 22.35 0.33 15.97
CA LEU A 385 21.47 -0.79 16.30
C LEU A 385 21.28 -1.65 15.04
N TYR A 386 21.53 -2.94 15.18
CA TYR A 386 21.42 -3.92 14.11
C TYR A 386 20.88 -5.23 14.66
N VAL A 387 20.01 -5.91 13.91
CA VAL A 387 19.58 -7.27 14.26
C VAL A 387 20.61 -8.25 13.69
N PRO A 388 21.30 -9.04 14.53
CA PRO A 388 22.29 -9.99 14.05
C PRO A 388 21.68 -11.04 13.12
N GLY A 389 22.46 -11.46 12.12
CA GLY A 389 22.10 -12.53 11.17
C GLY A 389 22.53 -12.22 9.75
N GLU A 390 22.46 -13.23 8.88
CA GLU A 390 22.84 -13.12 7.48
C GLU A 390 21.86 -12.21 6.71
N ILE A 391 22.42 -11.37 5.84
CA ILE A 391 21.64 -10.52 4.94
C ILE A 391 21.33 -11.33 3.68
N THR A 392 20.05 -11.62 3.47
CA THR A 392 19.58 -12.41 2.31
C THR A 392 18.32 -11.83 1.70
N HIS A 393 18.08 -12.14 0.43
CA HIS A 393 16.80 -11.85 -0.21
C HIS A 393 15.83 -13.03 -0.04
N LEU A 394 14.65 -12.79 0.56
CA LEU A 394 13.67 -13.83 0.89
C LEU A 394 13.38 -14.80 -0.28
N ASP A 395 13.17 -14.27 -1.47
CA ASP A 395 12.77 -15.07 -2.65
C ASP A 395 13.95 -15.62 -3.48
N ARG A 396 15.20 -15.29 -3.10
CA ARG A 396 16.40 -15.67 -3.88
C ARG A 396 17.42 -16.44 -3.03
N SER A 397 17.06 -16.81 -1.80
CA SER A 397 17.94 -17.64 -0.98
C SER A 397 18.07 -19.00 -1.67
N LEU A 398 19.29 -19.33 -2.08
CA LEU A 398 19.63 -20.64 -2.66
C LEU A 398 19.65 -21.74 -1.58
N ASN A 399 19.69 -21.32 -0.31
CA ASN A 399 19.62 -22.23 0.82
C ASN A 399 18.20 -22.83 0.88
N ILE A 400 18.10 -24.10 1.22
CA ILE A 400 16.82 -24.77 1.51
C ILE A 400 16.89 -25.27 2.96
N GLY A 401 15.76 -25.21 3.68
CA GLY A 401 15.64 -25.78 5.03
C GLY A 401 15.85 -24.77 6.18
N GLN A 402 16.42 -25.23 7.29
CA GLN A 402 16.44 -24.46 8.55
C GLN A 402 17.19 -23.12 8.47
N LYS A 403 18.22 -23.02 7.64
CA LYS A 403 19.01 -21.78 7.48
C LYS A 403 18.14 -20.62 7.00
N VAL A 404 17.29 -20.89 6.01
CA VAL A 404 16.33 -19.93 5.44
C VAL A 404 15.34 -19.41 6.47
N CYS A 405 14.83 -20.29 7.35
CA CYS A 405 13.89 -19.86 8.38
C CYS A 405 14.55 -18.86 9.35
N ARG A 406 15.84 -19.01 9.67
CA ARG A 406 16.59 -18.05 10.50
C ARG A 406 16.83 -16.72 9.77
N GLU A 407 17.10 -16.77 8.48
CA GLU A 407 17.17 -15.56 7.63
C GLU A 407 15.83 -14.80 7.66
N GLN A 408 14.72 -15.53 7.64
CA GLN A 408 13.38 -14.96 7.73
C GLN A 408 13.04 -14.41 9.13
N ASP A 409 13.54 -15.04 10.20
CA ASP A 409 13.46 -14.51 11.58
C ASP A 409 14.06 -13.11 11.65
N LYS A 410 15.29 -12.94 11.13
CA LYS A 410 15.98 -11.64 11.07
C LYS A 410 15.17 -10.63 10.28
N LEU A 411 14.78 -10.98 9.05
CA LEU A 411 14.06 -10.08 8.15
C LEU A 411 12.74 -9.59 8.75
N LEU A 412 11.97 -10.45 9.41
CA LEU A 412 10.73 -10.03 10.08
C LEU A 412 10.98 -9.28 11.38
N THR A 413 12.05 -9.58 12.11
CA THR A 413 12.45 -8.78 13.28
C THR A 413 12.77 -7.35 12.82
N ASP A 414 13.61 -7.20 11.79
CA ASP A 414 13.94 -5.93 11.16
C ASP A 414 12.67 -5.15 10.76
N PHE A 415 11.72 -5.85 10.12
CA PHE A 415 10.44 -5.28 9.69
C PHE A 415 9.59 -4.78 10.86
N HIS A 416 9.61 -5.48 12.00
CA HIS A 416 8.87 -5.08 13.20
C HIS A 416 9.52 -3.89 13.90
N LEU A 417 10.83 -3.94 14.10
CA LEU A 417 11.57 -2.85 14.72
C LEU A 417 11.43 -1.55 13.93
N LEU A 418 11.46 -1.62 12.59
CA LEU A 418 11.21 -0.47 11.72
C LEU A 418 9.82 0.17 11.94
N GLY A 419 8.81 -0.63 12.31
CA GLY A 419 7.46 -0.17 12.59
C GLY A 419 7.20 0.23 14.04
N GLU A 420 8.13 -0.01 14.96
CA GLU A 420 7.91 0.12 16.41
C GLU A 420 8.90 1.03 17.14
N LEU A 421 10.13 1.13 16.66
CA LEU A 421 11.20 1.88 17.35
C LEU A 421 11.37 3.30 16.84
N CYS A 422 11.00 3.56 15.59
CA CYS A 422 11.53 4.71 14.86
C CYS A 422 10.80 6.03 15.20
N ASP A 423 11.56 6.99 15.73
CA ASP A 423 11.13 8.38 15.85
C ASP A 423 11.25 9.09 14.50
N ILE A 424 12.38 8.89 13.82
CA ILE A 424 12.64 9.32 12.44
C ILE A 424 12.84 8.07 11.58
N SER A 425 12.23 8.04 10.39
CA SER A 425 12.42 6.93 9.45
C SER A 425 12.89 7.46 8.10
N ILE A 426 14.02 6.96 7.63
CA ILE A 426 14.58 7.26 6.31
C ILE A 426 14.62 5.94 5.54
N ILE A 427 13.80 5.83 4.51
CA ILE A 427 13.65 4.59 3.76
C ILE A 427 14.05 4.77 2.29
N SER A 428 14.67 3.76 1.72
CA SER A 428 14.73 3.61 0.27
C SER A 428 13.34 3.33 -0.31
N ASN A 429 13.10 3.63 -1.59
CA ASN A 429 11.86 3.21 -2.24
C ASN A 429 11.83 1.68 -2.43
N SER A 430 11.43 0.98 -1.37
CA SER A 430 11.30 -0.48 -1.33
C SER A 430 9.97 -0.86 -0.69
N GLY A 431 9.37 -1.97 -1.11
CA GLY A 431 8.17 -2.49 -0.45
C GLY A 431 8.40 -2.78 1.04
N PHE A 432 9.58 -3.32 1.38
CA PHE A 432 9.94 -3.66 2.76
C PHE A 432 9.93 -2.43 3.67
N GLY A 433 10.71 -1.39 3.33
CA GLY A 433 10.78 -0.17 4.12
C GLY A 433 9.44 0.56 4.19
N PHE A 434 8.74 0.59 3.05
CA PHE A 434 7.44 1.25 2.95
C PHE A 434 6.39 0.63 3.87
N TRP A 435 6.16 -0.69 3.75
CA TRP A 435 5.16 -1.38 4.54
C TRP A 435 5.57 -1.49 6.02
N GLY A 436 6.86 -1.58 6.31
CA GLY A 436 7.35 -1.58 7.70
C GLY A 436 7.04 -0.26 8.39
N ASN A 437 7.33 0.86 7.72
CA ASN A 437 7.07 2.19 8.26
C ASN A 437 5.56 2.51 8.37
N LEU A 438 4.72 2.00 7.48
CA LEU A 438 3.25 2.15 7.59
C LEU A 438 2.65 1.55 8.87
N ARG A 439 3.40 0.72 9.60
CA ARG A 439 2.98 0.16 10.90
C ARG A 439 3.22 1.07 12.09
N ARG A 440 3.98 2.17 11.92
CA ARG A 440 4.14 3.18 12.97
C ARG A 440 2.79 3.80 13.28
N TYR A 441 2.59 4.24 14.52
CA TYR A 441 1.35 4.89 14.95
C TYR A 441 1.06 6.17 14.17
N LYS A 442 2.11 6.91 13.83
CA LYS A 442 2.06 8.08 12.95
C LYS A 442 2.98 7.83 11.76
N PRO A 443 2.51 7.11 10.73
CA PRO A 443 3.38 6.57 9.68
C PRO A 443 4.12 7.64 8.86
N PHE A 444 3.62 8.88 8.82
CA PHE A 444 4.24 9.98 8.07
C PHE A 444 4.96 11.00 8.97
N GLU A 445 4.90 10.86 10.29
CA GLU A 445 5.64 11.75 11.19
C GLU A 445 7.14 11.45 11.04
N GLN A 446 7.90 12.46 10.62
CA GLN A 446 9.34 12.36 10.35
C GLN A 446 9.71 11.19 9.41
N LEU A 447 8.88 10.95 8.39
CA LEU A 447 9.19 10.00 7.32
C LEU A 447 9.92 10.71 6.18
N PHE A 448 11.05 10.14 5.79
CA PHE A 448 11.86 10.56 4.66
C PHE A 448 12.06 9.39 3.70
N VAL A 449 11.99 9.67 2.40
CA VAL A 449 12.20 8.67 1.34
C VAL A 449 13.34 9.11 0.43
N PHE A 450 14.29 8.21 0.23
CA PHE A 450 15.32 8.38 -0.78
C PHE A 450 14.76 8.05 -2.16
N CYS A 451 15.00 8.95 -3.11
CA CYS A 451 14.67 8.80 -4.52
C CYS A 451 15.60 9.62 -5.40
N ALA A 452 16.09 9.04 -6.51
CA ALA A 452 16.88 9.72 -7.53
C ALA A 452 18.02 10.60 -6.98
N GLY A 453 18.76 10.09 -5.98
CA GLY A 453 19.85 10.85 -5.36
C GLY A 453 19.38 12.04 -4.52
N ARG A 454 18.16 12.01 -3.98
CA ARG A 454 17.61 13.04 -3.08
C ARG A 454 16.77 12.40 -1.99
N ILE A 455 16.61 13.10 -0.87
CA ILE A 455 15.79 12.66 0.26
C ILE A 455 14.60 13.62 0.40
N TYR A 456 13.41 13.06 0.38
CA TYR A 456 12.15 13.82 0.41
C TYR A 456 11.39 13.51 1.69
N LYS A 457 10.88 14.55 2.36
CA LYS A 457 9.94 14.37 3.46
C LYS A 457 8.56 13.98 2.92
N ILE A 458 7.99 12.92 3.48
CA ILE A 458 6.67 12.41 3.10
C ILE A 458 5.66 12.75 4.18
N GLU A 459 4.58 13.39 3.79
CA GLU A 459 3.57 13.90 4.72
C GLU A 459 2.24 13.13 4.67
N SER A 460 2.03 12.35 3.59
CA SER A 460 0.83 11.56 3.40
C SER A 460 1.08 10.41 2.43
N MET A 461 0.13 9.48 2.36
CA MET A 461 0.17 8.40 1.38
C MET A 461 0.03 8.92 -0.04
N TRP A 462 -0.77 9.97 -0.25
CA TRP A 462 -0.94 10.57 -1.56
C TRP A 462 0.36 11.19 -2.09
N HIS A 463 1.11 11.88 -1.23
CA HIS A 463 2.43 12.40 -1.58
C HIS A 463 3.33 11.26 -2.08
N LEU A 464 3.30 10.12 -1.38
CA LEU A 464 4.09 8.96 -1.79
C LEU A 464 3.59 8.28 -3.07
N TYR A 465 2.28 8.14 -3.27
CA TYR A 465 1.74 7.58 -4.52
C TYR A 465 2.11 8.46 -5.71
N LYS A 466 1.98 9.78 -5.57
CA LYS A 466 2.37 10.74 -6.60
C LYS A 466 3.85 10.59 -6.95
N MET A 467 4.72 10.44 -5.94
CA MET A 467 6.14 10.16 -6.17
C MET A 467 6.37 8.86 -6.92
N ARG A 468 5.56 7.82 -6.72
CA ARG A 468 5.66 6.56 -7.46
C ARG A 468 5.09 6.64 -8.87
N GLU A 469 3.97 7.34 -9.06
CA GLU A 469 3.32 7.48 -10.38
C GLU A 469 4.12 8.35 -11.34
N GLN A 470 4.71 9.45 -10.85
CA GLN A 470 5.57 10.32 -11.66
C GLN A 470 6.83 9.62 -12.17
N ASN A 471 7.18 8.47 -11.59
CA ASN A 471 8.17 7.56 -12.11
C ASN A 471 7.54 6.54 -13.04
N HIS A 472 7.02 7.00 -14.19
CA HIS A 472 6.48 6.12 -15.23
C HIS A 472 7.48 5.08 -15.77
N TYR A 473 8.78 5.24 -15.46
CA TYR A 473 9.83 4.25 -15.72
C TYR A 473 10.26 3.42 -14.50
N GLY A 474 9.67 3.62 -13.31
CA GLY A 474 9.89 2.81 -12.11
C GLY A 474 11.32 2.74 -11.57
N GLU A 475 12.23 3.53 -12.14
CA GLU A 475 13.69 3.41 -11.92
C GLU A 475 14.32 4.67 -11.32
N LEU A 476 13.61 5.81 -11.26
CA LEU A 476 14.13 7.06 -10.69
C LEU A 476 13.71 7.24 -9.21
N CYS A 477 12.44 6.99 -8.87
CA CYS A 477 12.04 6.37 -7.60
C CYS A 477 11.42 5.00 -7.94
#